data_AF-A0A820LNN8-F1
#
_entry.id   AF-A0A820LNN8-F1
#
_cell.length_a   1.000
_cell.length_b   1.000
_cell.length_c   1.000
_cell.angle_alpha   90.00
_cell.angle_beta   90.00
_cell.angle_gamma   90.00
#
_symmetry.space_group_name_H-M   'P 1'
#
loop_
_entity.id
_entity.type
_entity.pdbx_description
1 polymer ?
#
loop_
_entity_poly.entity_id
_entity_poly.type
_entity_poly.pdbx_seq_one_letter_code
_entity_poly.pdbx_strand_id
1 'polypeptide(L)'
;LCQFITWNIHSDFSFTNFRYQAILKTLQKLLPDIICLQEVTFDFLNLLLNEIWLQENNYYIIIMGNILDHNQKQSYGQLMLTKNFHARAFSICPLYLSEDSSSIIQQEAKKYIIARFELHSEVTIDLINLHLNDVDEKRCQTLEYFFKTMNMQNYMLIGDFNFGDNHIKEQHILQKYQFQIHDLWKDIYDIEE
;
A
#
# COMPACT_ATOMS: atom_id res chain seq x y z
N LEU A 1 -9.06 -5.81 18.93
CA LEU A 1 -7.82 -5.21 18.40
C LEU A 1 -7.96 -5.21 16.89
N CYS A 2 -7.73 -4.09 16.21
CA CYS A 2 -7.77 -4.02 14.75
C CYS A 2 -6.45 -4.60 14.19
N GLN A 3 -6.51 -5.55 13.27
CA GLN A 3 -5.34 -6.20 12.68
C GLN A 3 -5.05 -5.67 11.27
N PHE A 4 -3.80 -5.30 11.04
CA PHE A 4 -3.32 -4.79 9.76
C PHE A 4 -2.31 -5.78 9.19
N ILE A 5 -2.41 -6.06 7.89
CA ILE A 5 -1.36 -6.75 7.13
C ILE A 5 -0.97 -5.87 5.96
N THR A 6 0.33 -5.75 5.73
CA THR A 6 0.87 -5.24 4.47
C THR A 6 1.81 -6.24 3.84
N TRP A 7 1.75 -6.38 2.52
CA TRP A 7 2.60 -7.34 1.82
C TRP A 7 2.84 -6.94 0.36
N ASN A 8 4.11 -6.76 -0.01
CA ASN A 8 4.52 -6.78 -1.41
C ASN A 8 4.45 -8.23 -1.92
N ILE A 9 3.48 -8.52 -2.79
CA ILE A 9 3.21 -9.91 -3.20
C ILE A 9 4.17 -10.41 -4.28
N HIS A 10 5.08 -9.57 -4.77
CA HIS A 10 6.18 -9.82 -5.71
C HIS A 10 5.94 -10.96 -6.71
N SER A 11 5.70 -10.60 -7.97
CA SER A 11 5.41 -11.56 -9.04
C SER A 11 6.67 -11.98 -9.81
N ASP A 12 7.63 -12.65 -9.17
CA ASP A 12 8.68 -13.34 -9.94
C ASP A 12 8.06 -14.56 -10.65
N PHE A 13 8.26 -14.64 -11.97
CA PHE A 13 7.57 -15.54 -12.91
C PHE A 13 7.80 -17.02 -12.60
N SER A 14 8.89 -17.36 -11.90
CA SER A 14 9.31 -18.76 -11.73
C SER A 14 8.42 -19.55 -10.75
N PHE A 15 7.75 -18.89 -9.80
CA PHE A 15 6.97 -19.56 -8.74
C PHE A 15 5.64 -18.88 -8.40
N THR A 16 5.15 -18.02 -9.30
CA THR A 16 4.03 -17.12 -9.04
C THR A 16 2.78 -17.83 -8.51
N ASN A 17 2.38 -18.96 -9.12
CA ASN A 17 1.17 -19.69 -8.70
C ASN A 17 1.26 -20.26 -7.27
N PHE A 18 2.39 -20.87 -6.90
CA PHE A 18 2.56 -21.44 -5.55
C PHE A 18 2.59 -20.34 -4.50
N ARG A 19 3.28 -19.24 -4.79
CA ARG A 19 3.35 -18.07 -3.90
C ARG A 19 1.97 -17.45 -3.70
N TYR A 20 1.22 -17.22 -4.78
CA TYR A 20 -0.12 -16.64 -4.70
C TYR A 20 -1.06 -17.49 -3.84
N GLN A 21 -1.05 -18.80 -4.04
CA GLN A 21 -1.85 -19.72 -3.22
C GLN A 21 -1.43 -19.73 -1.74
N ALA A 22 -0.13 -19.64 -1.44
CA ALA A 22 0.36 -19.56 -0.07
C ALA A 22 -0.04 -18.25 0.62
N ILE A 23 0.05 -17.13 -0.09
CA ILE A 23 -0.39 -15.81 0.39
C ILE A 23 -1.89 -15.85 0.68
N LEU A 24 -2.72 -16.31 -0.26
CA LEU A 24 -4.18 -16.38 -0.07
C LEU A 24 -4.57 -17.26 1.13
N LYS A 25 -3.94 -18.43 1.30
CA LYS A 25 -4.14 -19.29 2.48
C LYS A 25 -3.74 -18.61 3.78
N THR A 26 -2.68 -17.81 3.76
CA THR A 26 -2.21 -17.06 4.93
C THR A 26 -3.21 -15.97 5.30
N LEU A 27 -3.66 -15.18 4.33
CA LEU A 27 -4.69 -14.15 4.52
C LEU A 27 -6.00 -14.77 5.01
N GLN A 28 -6.42 -15.90 4.45
CA GLN A 28 -7.60 -16.65 4.89
C GLN A 28 -7.48 -17.15 6.33
N LYS A 29 -6.30 -17.62 6.74
CA LYS A 29 -6.07 -18.12 8.09
C LYS A 29 -6.09 -16.98 9.12
N LEU A 30 -5.50 -15.83 8.77
CA LEU A 30 -5.35 -14.68 9.68
C LEU A 30 -6.62 -13.81 9.75
N LEU A 31 -7.36 -13.69 8.65
CA LEU A 31 -8.56 -12.85 8.51
C LEU A 31 -8.39 -11.41 9.07
N PRO A 32 -7.33 -10.68 8.70
CA PRO A 32 -7.04 -9.35 9.22
C PRO A 32 -8.14 -8.34 8.90
N ASP A 33 -8.27 -7.28 9.70
CA ASP A 33 -9.30 -6.26 9.47
C ASP A 33 -8.95 -5.36 8.26
N ILE A 34 -7.66 -5.16 8.00
CA ILE A 34 -7.15 -4.34 6.91
C ILE A 34 -5.99 -5.06 6.22
N ILE A 35 -6.03 -5.12 4.89
CA ILE A 35 -4.98 -5.71 4.04
C ILE A 35 -4.50 -4.67 3.04
N CYS A 36 -3.21 -4.38 2.99
CA CYS A 36 -2.59 -3.49 2.02
C CYS A 36 -1.57 -4.28 1.18
N LEU A 37 -1.84 -4.50 -0.10
CA LEU A 37 -0.89 -5.22 -0.96
C LEU A 37 -0.25 -4.29 -1.99
N GLN A 38 1.01 -4.57 -2.31
CA GLN A 38 1.79 -3.92 -3.37
C GLN A 38 2.22 -4.97 -4.40
N GLU A 39 2.52 -4.52 -5.62
CA GLU A 39 2.85 -5.38 -6.79
C GLU A 39 1.75 -6.39 -7.14
N VAL A 40 0.49 -5.98 -6.97
CA VAL A 40 -0.67 -6.80 -7.31
C VAL A 40 -0.82 -6.88 -8.82
N THR A 41 -0.70 -8.09 -9.39
CA THR A 41 -0.97 -8.35 -10.81
C THR A 41 -2.44 -8.71 -11.04
N PHE A 42 -2.88 -8.65 -12.30
CA PHE A 42 -4.22 -9.09 -12.70
C PHE A 42 -4.51 -10.54 -12.31
N ASP A 43 -3.54 -11.45 -12.48
CA ASP A 43 -3.71 -12.86 -12.14
C ASP A 43 -3.91 -13.08 -10.64
N PHE A 44 -3.16 -12.37 -9.78
CA PHE A 44 -3.40 -12.44 -8.34
C PHE A 44 -4.78 -11.90 -7.98
N LEU A 45 -5.17 -10.77 -8.55
CA LEU A 45 -6.48 -10.17 -8.30
C LEU A 45 -7.61 -11.15 -8.66
N ASN A 46 -7.51 -11.86 -9.79
CA ASN A 46 -8.50 -12.86 -10.17
C ASN A 46 -8.57 -14.03 -9.18
N LEU A 47 -7.44 -14.52 -8.69
CA LEU A 47 -7.44 -15.57 -7.66
C LEU A 47 -8.09 -15.05 -6.38
N LEU A 48 -7.68 -13.86 -5.92
CA LEU A 48 -8.21 -13.22 -4.73
C LEU A 48 -9.74 -13.03 -4.81
N LEU A 49 -10.27 -12.50 -5.92
CA LEU A 49 -11.71 -12.28 -6.10
C LEU A 49 -12.54 -13.57 -6.14
N ASN A 50 -11.92 -14.72 -6.38
CA ASN A 50 -12.58 -16.03 -6.34
C ASN A 50 -12.57 -16.68 -4.94
N GLU A 51 -11.92 -16.05 -3.96
CA GLU A 51 -11.89 -16.55 -2.59
C GLU A 51 -13.21 -16.31 -1.86
N ILE A 52 -13.90 -17.39 -1.49
CA ILE A 52 -15.20 -17.36 -0.80
C ILE A 52 -15.11 -16.61 0.54
N TRP A 53 -13.98 -16.74 1.26
CA TRP A 53 -13.81 -16.15 2.58
C TRP A 53 -13.87 -14.61 2.56
N LEU A 54 -13.57 -13.95 1.43
CA LEU A 54 -13.73 -12.50 1.32
C LEU A 54 -15.19 -12.08 1.45
N GLN A 55 -16.09 -12.82 0.80
CA GLN A 55 -17.52 -12.55 0.81
C GLN A 55 -18.12 -12.91 2.17
N GLU A 56 -17.78 -14.09 2.71
CA GLU A 56 -18.26 -14.54 4.03
C GLU A 56 -17.86 -13.60 5.18
N ASN A 57 -16.75 -12.87 5.02
CA ASN A 57 -16.23 -11.93 6.01
C ASN A 57 -16.47 -10.45 5.63
N ASN A 58 -17.30 -10.17 4.61
CA ASN A 58 -17.67 -8.82 4.16
C ASN A 58 -16.46 -7.89 3.91
N TYR A 59 -15.50 -8.33 3.10
CA TYR A 59 -14.40 -7.47 2.68
C TYR A 59 -14.84 -6.49 1.58
N TYR A 60 -14.46 -5.22 1.75
CA TYR A 60 -14.53 -4.18 0.73
C TYR A 60 -13.16 -3.99 0.10
N ILE A 61 -13.12 -3.67 -1.19
CA ILE A 61 -11.89 -3.63 -1.99
C ILE A 61 -11.72 -2.26 -2.65
N ILE A 62 -10.57 -1.63 -2.45
CA ILE A 62 -10.09 -0.46 -3.18
C ILE A 62 -8.91 -0.90 -4.04
N ILE A 63 -9.04 -0.83 -5.36
CA ILE A 63 -8.03 -1.27 -6.33
C ILE A 63 -7.53 -0.12 -7.19
N MET A 64 -6.24 -0.14 -7.51
CA MET A 64 -5.72 0.72 -8.56
C MET A 64 -6.15 0.23 -9.94
N GLY A 65 -6.64 1.14 -10.78
CA GLY A 65 -7.19 0.80 -12.10
C GLY A 65 -6.18 0.18 -13.07
N ASN A 66 -4.88 0.42 -12.89
CA ASN A 66 -3.85 -0.19 -13.73
C ASN A 66 -3.76 -1.72 -13.57
N ILE A 67 -4.17 -2.28 -12.42
CA ILE A 67 -4.25 -3.74 -12.21
C ILE A 67 -5.24 -4.38 -13.21
N LEU A 68 -6.24 -3.63 -13.68
CA LEU A 68 -7.28 -4.13 -14.58
C LEU A 68 -6.84 -4.15 -16.05
N ASP A 69 -5.70 -3.57 -16.40
CA ASP A 69 -5.20 -3.55 -17.78
C ASP A 69 -4.45 -4.86 -18.11
N HIS A 70 -5.21 -5.86 -18.55
CA HIS A 70 -4.68 -7.16 -18.99
C HIS A 70 -3.82 -7.09 -20.26
N ASN A 71 -3.86 -5.99 -21.01
CA ASN A 71 -3.11 -5.88 -22.27
C ASN A 71 -1.65 -5.47 -22.04
N GLN A 72 -1.33 -4.97 -20.86
CA GLN A 72 0.04 -4.65 -20.47
C GLN A 72 0.66 -5.85 -19.76
N LYS A 73 1.64 -6.49 -20.41
CA LYS A 73 2.39 -7.66 -19.88
C LYS A 73 3.09 -7.42 -18.53
N GLN A 74 3.01 -6.21 -17.96
CA GLN A 74 3.65 -5.80 -16.72
C GLN A 74 2.75 -4.87 -15.89
N SER A 75 1.42 -4.95 -16.06
CA SER A 75 0.52 -4.19 -15.19
C SER A 75 0.53 -4.75 -13.77
N TYR A 76 0.94 -3.91 -12.83
CA TYR A 76 0.84 -4.18 -11.41
C TYR A 76 0.42 -2.92 -10.67
N GLY A 77 -0.16 -3.08 -9.49
CA GLY A 77 -0.61 -1.94 -8.69
C GLY A 77 -0.68 -2.26 -7.22
N GLN A 78 -1.51 -1.49 -6.52
CA GLN A 78 -1.80 -1.68 -5.11
C GLN A 78 -3.28 -1.97 -4.93
N LEU A 79 -3.61 -2.71 -3.87
CA LEU A 79 -4.97 -2.75 -3.35
C LEU A 79 -5.01 -2.58 -1.85
N MET A 80 -6.16 -2.14 -1.37
CA MET A 80 -6.52 -2.13 0.04
C MET A 80 -7.83 -2.92 0.21
N LEU A 81 -7.86 -3.85 1.16
CA LEU A 81 -9.08 -4.51 1.60
C LEU A 81 -9.43 -4.13 3.03
N THR A 82 -10.71 -4.00 3.34
CA THR A 82 -11.22 -3.69 4.69
C THR A 82 -12.39 -4.60 5.05
N LYS A 83 -12.34 -5.21 6.24
CA LYS A 83 -13.30 -6.22 6.70
C LYS A 83 -14.44 -5.59 7.50
N ASN A 84 -15.71 -5.82 7.14
CA ASN A 84 -16.90 -5.32 7.84
C ASN A 84 -17.07 -3.79 7.93
N PHE A 85 -16.19 -2.97 7.35
CA PHE A 85 -16.34 -1.52 7.26
C PHE A 85 -15.79 -1.00 5.93
N HIS A 86 -16.34 0.12 5.46
CA HIS A 86 -15.95 0.77 4.23
C HIS A 86 -15.29 2.13 4.53
N ALA A 87 -14.36 2.53 3.67
CA ALA A 87 -13.84 3.88 3.70
C ALA A 87 -14.97 4.88 3.35
N ARG A 88 -15.08 5.96 4.12
CA ARG A 88 -16.00 7.07 3.84
C ARG A 88 -15.65 7.77 2.52
N ALA A 89 -14.37 7.83 2.21
CA ALA A 89 -13.85 8.33 0.94
C ALA A 89 -12.49 7.66 0.66
N PHE A 90 -12.11 7.58 -0.62
CA PHE A 90 -10.76 7.17 -0.99
C PHE A 90 -10.29 7.90 -2.24
N SER A 91 -8.98 7.89 -2.48
CA SER A 91 -8.36 8.45 -3.67
C SER A 91 -7.09 7.68 -4.04
N ILE A 92 -6.76 7.68 -5.33
CA ILE A 92 -5.48 7.19 -5.83
C ILE A 92 -4.70 8.40 -6.31
N CYS A 93 -3.56 8.65 -5.68
CA CYS A 93 -2.82 9.90 -5.86
C CYS A 93 -1.42 9.60 -6.44
N PRO A 94 -0.90 10.42 -7.36
CA PRO A 94 0.47 10.28 -7.84
C PRO A 94 1.48 10.61 -6.73
N LEU A 95 2.54 9.82 -6.64
CA LEU A 95 3.76 10.20 -5.93
C LEU A 95 4.58 11.13 -6.84
N TYR A 96 5.27 12.09 -6.24
CA TYR A 96 6.06 13.09 -6.96
C TYR A 96 6.97 12.48 -8.03
N LEU A 97 6.88 13.02 -9.25
CA LEU A 97 7.88 12.89 -10.30
C LEU A 97 8.72 14.16 -10.28
N SER A 98 10.05 14.05 -10.19
CA SER A 98 10.91 15.23 -10.28
C SER A 98 10.67 15.97 -11.60
N GLU A 99 10.64 17.31 -11.54
CA GLU A 99 10.47 18.19 -12.71
C GLU A 99 11.54 17.98 -13.80
N ASP A 100 12.67 17.32 -13.49
CA ASP A 100 13.80 17.11 -14.39
C ASP A 100 13.61 16.02 -15.46
N SER A 101 12.41 15.46 -15.66
CA SER A 101 12.17 14.51 -16.75
C SER A 101 11.99 15.25 -18.10
N SER A 102 13.07 15.86 -18.60
CA SER A 102 13.18 16.33 -19.99
C SER A 102 13.19 15.16 -21.00
N SER A 103 13.14 13.91 -20.53
CA SER A 103 12.94 12.72 -21.36
C SER A 103 11.45 12.51 -21.65
N ILE A 104 11.10 12.55 -22.94
CA ILE A 104 9.76 12.36 -23.54
C ILE A 104 9.05 11.05 -23.13
N ILE A 105 9.74 10.14 -22.43
CA ILE A 105 9.11 8.97 -21.82
C ILE A 105 8.63 9.40 -20.43
N GLN A 106 7.38 9.83 -20.33
CA GLN A 106 6.67 9.98 -19.06
C GLN A 106 6.70 8.61 -18.36
N GLN A 107 7.68 8.37 -17.49
CA GLN A 107 7.59 7.27 -16.55
C GLN A 107 6.36 7.55 -15.70
N GLU A 108 5.39 6.63 -15.71
CA GLU A 108 4.20 6.78 -14.87
C GLU A 108 4.66 6.95 -13.43
N ALA A 109 4.24 8.04 -12.79
CA ALA A 109 4.43 8.25 -11.37
C ALA A 109 3.95 7.00 -10.64
N LYS A 110 4.78 6.44 -9.74
CA LYS A 110 4.25 5.53 -8.72
C LYS A 110 3.08 6.26 -8.03
N LYS A 111 2.03 5.53 -7.64
CA LYS A 111 0.85 6.11 -6.99
C LYS A 111 0.74 5.55 -5.58
N TYR A 112 -0.11 6.15 -4.75
CA TYR A 112 -0.51 5.61 -3.45
C TYR A 112 -2.03 5.60 -3.34
N ILE A 113 -2.57 4.73 -2.50
CA ILE A 113 -3.99 4.71 -2.13
C ILE A 113 -4.13 5.41 -0.80
N ILE A 114 -5.05 6.36 -0.70
CA ILE A 114 -5.49 6.93 0.58
C ILE A 114 -6.96 6.61 0.80
N ALA A 115 -7.28 6.08 1.97
CA ALA A 115 -8.64 5.72 2.39
C ALA A 115 -8.95 6.39 3.73
N ARG A 116 -10.06 7.14 3.77
CA ARG A 116 -10.55 7.86 4.93
C ARG A 116 -11.57 7.03 5.68
N PHE A 117 -11.33 6.82 6.97
CA PHE A 117 -12.25 6.14 7.88
C PHE A 117 -12.78 7.10 8.93
N GLU A 118 -14.04 6.92 9.30
CA GLU A 118 -14.66 7.65 10.40
C GLU A 118 -14.59 6.78 11.66
N LEU A 119 -13.93 7.29 12.71
CA LEU A 119 -13.83 6.58 14.00
C LEU A 119 -15.01 6.94 14.91
N HIS A 120 -15.36 8.23 14.92
CA HIS A 120 -16.54 8.81 15.56
C HIS A 120 -16.91 10.11 14.83
N SER A 121 -18.06 10.71 15.16
CA SER A 121 -18.76 11.74 14.34
C SER A 121 -17.93 12.93 13.85
N GLU A 122 -16.75 13.19 14.43
CA GLU A 122 -15.88 14.31 14.07
C GLU A 122 -14.40 13.92 13.90
N VAL A 123 -14.05 12.64 14.11
CA VAL A 123 -12.66 12.18 13.98
C VAL A 123 -12.55 11.17 12.87
N THR A 124 -11.73 11.54 11.89
CA THR A 124 -11.33 10.68 10.80
C THR A 124 -9.89 10.26 10.95
N ILE A 125 -9.58 9.08 10.43
CA ILE A 125 -8.22 8.63 10.22
C ILE A 125 -8.03 8.27 8.75
N ASP A 126 -6.90 8.68 8.19
CA ASP A 126 -6.55 8.36 6.82
C ASP A 126 -5.50 7.25 6.79
N LEU A 127 -5.80 6.12 6.16
CA LEU A 127 -4.84 5.05 5.93
C LEU A 127 -4.27 5.18 4.53
N ILE A 128 -2.95 5.11 4.43
CA ILE A 128 -2.22 5.34 3.19
C ILE A 128 -1.42 4.09 2.87
N ASN A 129 -1.81 3.38 1.81
CA ASN A 129 -1.05 2.28 1.24
C ASN A 129 -0.06 2.82 0.19
N LEU A 130 1.22 2.62 0.41
CA LEU A 130 2.30 3.27 -0.32
C LEU A 130 3.36 2.25 -0.78
N HIS A 131 3.91 2.47 -1.96
CA HIS A 131 4.98 1.67 -2.55
C HIS A 131 6.05 2.61 -3.11
N LEU A 132 7.19 2.78 -2.42
CA LEU A 132 8.24 3.70 -2.85
C LEU A 132 9.18 3.10 -3.89
N ASN A 133 10.01 3.95 -4.50
CA ASN A 133 11.07 3.52 -5.41
C ASN A 133 12.19 2.75 -4.68
N ASP A 134 12.96 1.95 -5.41
CA ASP A 134 14.14 1.23 -4.92
C ASP A 134 15.40 2.13 -4.85
N VAL A 135 15.36 3.32 -5.44
CA VAL A 135 16.46 4.30 -5.42
C VAL A 135 16.34 5.28 -4.26
N ASP A 136 17.33 5.30 -3.36
CA ASP A 136 17.41 6.12 -2.15
C ASP A 136 17.05 7.61 -2.38
N GLU A 137 17.67 8.26 -3.38
CA GLU A 137 17.46 9.69 -3.63
C GLU A 137 16.01 9.97 -4.05
N LYS A 138 15.44 9.10 -4.89
CA LYS A 138 14.03 9.21 -5.30
C LYS A 138 13.11 8.99 -4.11
N ARG A 139 13.39 8.02 -3.24
CA ARG A 139 12.60 7.80 -2.02
C ARG A 139 12.61 9.02 -1.11
N CYS A 140 13.79 9.58 -0.83
CA CYS A 140 13.93 10.77 0.02
C CYS A 140 13.15 11.96 -0.55
N GLN A 141 13.27 12.21 -1.85
CA GLN A 141 12.52 13.28 -2.52
C GLN A 141 11.01 13.04 -2.47
N THR A 142 10.56 11.81 -2.75
CA THR A 142 9.15 11.43 -2.68
C THR A 142 8.59 11.63 -1.27
N LEU A 143 9.30 11.17 -0.23
CA LEU A 143 8.87 11.33 1.16
C LEU A 143 8.82 12.81 1.58
N GLU A 144 9.86 13.59 1.28
CA GLU A 144 9.86 15.03 1.61
C GLU A 144 8.74 15.79 0.90
N TYR A 145 8.50 15.49 -0.39
CA TYR A 145 7.37 16.08 -1.11
C TYR A 145 6.03 15.64 -0.51
N PHE A 146 5.87 14.34 -0.27
CA PHE A 146 4.68 13.76 0.31
C PHE A 146 4.34 14.43 1.64
N PHE A 147 5.28 14.49 2.58
CA PHE A 147 5.03 15.10 3.89
C PHE A 147 4.79 16.62 3.83
N LYS A 148 5.46 17.34 2.93
CA LYS A 148 5.21 18.78 2.74
C LYS A 148 3.85 19.09 2.16
N THR A 149 3.34 18.22 1.28
CA THR A 149 2.06 18.42 0.59
C THR A 149 0.88 17.85 1.37
N MET A 150 1.14 16.92 2.29
CA MET A 150 0.13 16.32 3.13
C MET A 150 -0.33 17.28 4.23
N ASN A 151 -1.34 18.09 3.93
CA ASN A 151 -1.94 19.03 4.89
C ASN A 151 -3.03 18.36 5.76
N MET A 152 -2.81 17.12 6.16
CA MET A 152 -3.80 16.29 6.85
C MET A 152 -3.25 15.88 8.21
N GLN A 153 -4.13 15.87 9.21
CA GLN A 153 -3.83 15.37 10.56
C GLN A 153 -4.40 13.96 10.69
N ASN A 154 -3.77 13.12 11.52
CA ASN A 154 -4.21 11.76 11.82
C ASN A 154 -4.21 10.82 10.62
N TYR A 155 -3.03 10.54 10.07
CA TYR A 155 -2.87 9.50 9.06
C TYR A 155 -1.87 8.43 9.48
N MET A 156 -2.14 7.23 9.00
CA MET A 156 -1.31 6.04 9.16
C MET A 156 -0.67 5.73 7.81
N LEU A 157 0.65 5.54 7.82
CA LEU A 157 1.36 5.04 6.65
C LEU A 157 1.58 3.54 6.78
N ILE A 158 1.32 2.83 5.69
CA ILE A 158 1.57 1.40 5.56
C ILE A 158 1.96 1.07 4.13
N GLY A 159 2.74 0.01 3.92
CA GLY A 159 3.11 -0.44 2.58
C GLY A 159 4.58 -0.74 2.45
N ASP A 160 5.05 -0.89 1.22
CA ASP A 160 6.44 -1.19 0.92
C ASP A 160 7.25 0.10 0.71
N PHE A 161 8.00 0.47 1.74
CA PHE A 161 8.83 1.67 1.71
C PHE A 161 10.14 1.44 0.96
N ASN A 162 10.51 0.21 0.60
CA ASN A 162 11.80 -0.13 0.00
C ASN A 162 13.01 0.38 0.80
N PHE A 163 12.87 0.51 2.13
CA PHE A 163 13.96 0.76 3.06
C PHE A 163 13.61 0.20 4.44
N GLY A 164 14.63 0.01 5.28
CA GLY A 164 14.52 -0.37 6.68
C GLY A 164 15.35 0.53 7.59
N ASP A 165 15.54 0.12 8.84
CA ASP A 165 16.14 0.94 9.91
C ASP A 165 17.57 1.44 9.62
N ASN A 166 18.31 0.72 8.77
CA ASN A 166 19.68 1.10 8.40
C ASN A 166 19.76 2.24 7.37
N HIS A 167 18.63 2.70 6.82
CA HIS A 167 18.59 3.74 5.78
C HIS A 167 18.46 5.13 6.43
N ILE A 168 19.60 5.66 6.87
CA ILE A 168 19.68 6.85 7.74
C ILE A 168 18.96 8.08 7.13
N LYS A 169 19.02 8.28 5.81
CA LYS A 169 18.44 9.45 5.16
C LYS A 169 16.91 9.44 5.26
N GLU A 170 16.29 8.32 4.91
CA GLU A 170 14.84 8.11 4.99
C GLU A 170 14.36 8.13 6.44
N GLN A 171 15.11 7.49 7.35
CA GLN A 171 14.80 7.52 8.78
C GLN A 171 14.83 8.94 9.36
N HIS A 172 15.76 9.78 8.92
CA HIS A 172 15.80 11.19 9.34
C HIS A 172 14.57 11.97 8.86
N ILE A 173 14.06 11.67 7.66
CA ILE A 173 12.82 12.26 7.15
C ILE A 173 11.63 11.80 8.01
N LEU A 174 11.50 10.49 8.30
CA LEU A 174 10.43 9.99 9.17
C LEU A 174 10.48 10.65 10.57
N GLN A 175 11.67 10.78 11.16
CA GLN A 175 11.86 11.45 12.45
C GLN A 175 11.46 12.92 12.42
N LYS A 176 11.79 13.64 11.35
CA LYS A 176 11.42 15.06 11.17
C LYS A 176 9.90 15.26 11.20
N TYR A 177 9.12 14.28 10.70
CA TYR A 177 7.65 14.34 10.66
C TYR A 177 6.96 13.44 11.71
N GLN A 178 7.69 12.91 12.70
CA GLN A 178 7.18 11.91 13.67
C GLN A 178 5.94 12.33 14.47
N PHE A 179 5.69 13.64 14.65
CA PHE A 179 4.51 14.15 15.35
C PHE A 179 3.27 14.27 14.46
N GLN A 180 3.43 14.11 13.15
CA GLN A 180 2.36 14.19 12.15
C GLN A 180 1.94 12.80 11.67
N ILE A 181 2.83 11.81 11.80
CA ILE A 181 2.67 10.48 11.22
C ILE A 181 2.58 9.43 12.30
N HIS A 182 1.70 8.46 12.09
CA HIS A 182 1.80 7.17 12.76
C HIS A 182 2.39 6.16 11.78
N ASP A 183 3.66 5.82 12.01
CA ASP A 183 4.41 4.87 11.19
C ASP A 183 4.19 3.45 11.72
N LEU A 184 3.33 2.68 11.03
CA LEU A 184 2.95 1.35 11.49
C LEU A 184 4.09 0.34 11.41
N TRP A 185 5.17 0.59 10.64
CA TRP A 185 6.30 -0.34 10.58
C TRP A 185 6.98 -0.57 11.93
N LYS A 186 6.92 0.41 12.84
CA LYS A 186 7.49 0.28 14.19
C LYS A 186 6.65 -0.56 15.14
N ASP A 187 5.39 -0.79 14.78
CA ASP A 187 4.40 -1.48 15.59
C ASP A 187 3.95 -2.83 14.98
N ILE A 188 4.50 -3.20 13.80
CA ILE A 188 4.24 -4.47 13.12
C ILE A 188 5.22 -5.54 13.64
N TYR A 189 4.65 -6.69 14.02
CA TYR A 189 5.39 -7.90 14.31
C TYR A 189 5.51 -8.73 13.01
N ASP A 190 6.69 -9.27 12.74
CA ASP A 190 6.89 -10.15 11.59
C ASP A 190 5.99 -11.39 11.75
N ILE A 191 5.37 -11.87 10.67
CA ILE A 191 4.41 -12.99 10.73
C ILE A 191 5.12 -14.31 11.16
N GLU A 192 6.45 -14.32 11.11
CA GLU A 192 7.32 -15.43 11.49
C GLU A 192 7.85 -15.38 12.94
N GLU A 193 7.59 -14.31 13.70
CA GLU A 193 7.92 -14.18 15.13
C GLU A 193 6.70 -14.37 16.06
#